data_AF-A0A3M1CXB8-F1
#
_entry.id   AF-A0A3M1CXB8-F1
#
_cell.length_a   1.000
_cell.length_b   1.000
_cell.length_c   1.000
_cell.angle_alpha   90.00
_cell.angle_beta   90.00
_cell.angle_gamma   90.00
#
_symmetry.space_group_name_H-M   'P 1'
#
loop_
_entity.id
_entity.type
_entity.pdbx_description
1 polymer ?
#
loop_
_entity_poly.entity_id
_entity_poly.type
_entity_poly.pdbx_seq_one_letter_code
_entity_poly.pdbx_strand_id
1 'polypeptide(L)'
;RKEIESVHAEYLPLLHYCLRKALAGGLVERGQRFEVFWAITNEGKVDRVQVMPSDEAPELESCIRRALKLFRYPRYPGERRTVTLPLEVN
;
A
#
# COMPACT_ATOMS: atom_id res chain seq x y z
N ARG A 1 8.25 3.58 15.12
CA ARG A 1 7.63 2.28 14.77
C ARG A 1 6.15 2.28 15.09
N LYS A 2 5.75 2.46 16.36
CA LYS A 2 4.34 2.54 16.81
C LYS A 2 3.43 3.46 15.99
N GLU A 3 3.91 4.63 15.58
CA GLU A 3 3.10 5.58 14.79
C GLU A 3 2.82 5.12 13.35
N ILE A 4 3.80 4.48 12.70
CA ILE A 4 3.65 3.91 11.36
C ILE A 4 2.65 2.73 11.41
N GLU A 5 2.78 1.89 12.43
CA GLU A 5 1.87 0.77 12.69
C GLU A 5 0.43 1.25 12.92
N SER A 6 0.23 2.37 13.62
CA SER A 6 -1.09 2.97 13.82
C SER A 6 -1.72 3.45 12.51
N VAL A 7 -0.95 4.14 11.66
CA VAL A 7 -1.42 4.57 10.33
C VAL A 7 -1.77 3.36 9.48
N HIS A 8 -0.96 2.31 9.53
CA HIS A 8 -1.30 1.07 8.81
C HIS A 8 -2.60 0.48 9.35
N ALA A 9 -2.79 0.36 10.67
CA ALA A 9 -4.02 -0.18 11.24
C ALA A 9 -5.27 0.60 10.81
N GLU A 10 -5.16 1.94 10.71
CA GLU A 10 -6.25 2.82 10.28
C GLU A 10 -6.58 2.67 8.79
N TYR A 11 -5.57 2.60 7.91
CA TYR A 11 -5.76 2.68 6.47
C TYR A 11 -5.61 1.36 5.71
N LEU A 12 -5.19 0.27 6.37
CA LEU A 12 -5.08 -1.07 5.77
C LEU A 12 -6.39 -1.54 5.11
N PRO A 13 -7.60 -1.23 5.63
CA PRO A 13 -8.85 -1.56 4.95
C PRO A 13 -8.97 -0.97 3.54
N LEU A 14 -8.33 0.16 3.24
CA LEU A 14 -8.31 0.75 1.89
C LEU A 14 -7.49 -0.09 0.90
N LEU A 15 -6.39 -0.69 1.37
CA LEU A 15 -5.59 -1.61 0.56
C LEU A 15 -6.35 -2.91 0.31
N HIS A 16 -7.01 -3.47 1.33
CA HIS A 16 -7.87 -4.64 1.16
C HIS A 16 -9.09 -4.36 0.26
N TYR A 17 -9.62 -3.13 0.24
CA TYR A 17 -10.65 -2.73 -0.72
C TYR A 17 -10.13 -2.84 -2.16
N CYS A 18 -8.90 -2.40 -2.44
CA CYS A 18 -8.30 -2.54 -3.76
C CYS A 18 -8.17 -4.00 -4.20
N LEU A 19 -7.71 -4.89 -3.30
CA LEU A 19 -7.63 -6.33 -3.57
C LEU A 19 -9.00 -6.94 -3.85
N ARG A 20 -10.02 -6.64 -3.03
CA ARG A 20 -11.39 -7.12 -3.23
C ARG A 20 -11.97 -6.65 -4.56
N LYS A 21 -11.72 -5.40 -4.95
CA LYS A 21 -12.17 -4.86 -6.22
C LYS A 21 -11.47 -5.54 -7.40
N ALA A 22 -10.16 -5.78 -7.30
CA ALA A 22 -9.39 -6.49 -8.33
C ALA A 22 -9.89 -7.93 -8.47
N LEU A 23 -10.12 -8.64 -7.36
CA LEU A 23 -10.66 -10.00 -7.35
C LEU A 23 -12.05 -10.06 -7.97
N ALA A 24 -12.95 -9.15 -7.58
CA ALA A 24 -14.30 -9.08 -8.16
C ALA A 24 -14.31 -8.75 -9.66
N GLY A 25 -13.27 -8.05 -10.14
CA GLY A 25 -13.06 -7.74 -11.55
C GLY A 25 -12.32 -8.82 -12.34
N GLY A 26 -11.92 -9.93 -11.71
CA GLY A 26 -11.14 -10.99 -12.36
C GLY A 26 -9.71 -10.59 -12.74
N LEU A 27 -9.17 -9.54 -12.12
CA LEU A 27 -7.80 -9.04 -12.38
C LEU A 27 -6.73 -9.78 -11.57
N VAL A 28 -7.14 -10.45 -10.49
CA VAL A 28 -6.28 -11.23 -9.60
C VAL A 28 -7.04 -12.46 -9.12
N GLU A 29 -6.32 -13.47 -8.66
CA GLU A 29 -6.86 -14.72 -8.14
C GLU A 29 -6.68 -14.84 -6.62
N ARG A 30 -7.51 -15.67 -5.97
CA ARG A 30 -7.35 -15.96 -4.54
C ARG A 30 -6.04 -16.68 -4.27
N GLY A 31 -5.38 -16.34 -3.17
CA GLY A 31 -4.08 -16.88 -2.79
C GLY A 31 -2.89 -16.18 -3.48
N GLN A 32 -3.15 -15.28 -4.44
CA GLN A 32 -2.11 -14.46 -5.05
C GLN A 32 -1.56 -13.46 -4.03
N ARG A 33 -0.24 -13.24 -4.07
CA ARG A 33 0.48 -12.40 -3.11
C ARG A 33 1.16 -11.25 -3.81
N PHE A 34 1.07 -10.09 -3.19
CA PHE A 34 1.69 -8.86 -3.66
C PHE A 34 2.56 -8.27 -2.55
N GLU A 35 3.69 -7.69 -2.92
CA GLU A 35 4.48 -6.85 -2.04
C GLU A 35 4.31 -5.39 -2.44
N VAL A 36 3.85 -4.57 -1.50
CA VAL A 36 3.70 -3.12 -1.71
C VAL A 36 4.83 -2.41 -0.99
N PHE A 37 5.57 -1.60 -1.74
CA PHE A 37 6.67 -0.78 -1.26
C PHE A 37 6.30 0.69 -1.38
N TRP A 38 6.65 1.48 -0.37
CA TRP A 38 6.61 2.93 -0.48
C TRP A 38 7.61 3.60 0.44
N ALA A 39 7.99 4.82 0.09
CA ALA A 39 8.76 5.70 0.95
C ALA A 39 7.83 6.67 1.69
N ILE A 40 8.21 7.04 2.90
CA ILE A 40 7.60 8.11 3.68
C ILE A 40 8.65 9.22 3.77
N THR A 41 8.25 10.44 3.41
CA THR A 41 9.09 11.63 3.58
C THR A 41 9.10 12.06 5.06
N ASN A 42 10.08 12.86 5.47
CA ASN A 42 10.11 13.48 6.80
C ASN A 42 8.88 14.36 7.11
N GLU A 43 8.18 14.85 6.07
CA GLU A 43 6.91 15.55 6.20
C GLU A 43 5.70 14.62 6.45
N GLY A 44 5.90 13.30 6.46
CA GLY A 44 4.84 12.31 6.64
C GLY A 44 4.02 12.01 5.38
N LYS A 45 4.53 12.37 4.19
CA LYS A 45 3.88 12.09 2.90
C LYS A 45 4.41 10.80 2.31
N VAL A 46 3.55 10.08 1.60
CA VAL A 46 3.96 8.93 0.79
C VAL A 46 4.62 9.39 -0.50
N ASP A 47 5.72 8.72 -0.85
CA ASP A 47 6.47 8.86 -2.10
C ASP A 47 6.89 7.46 -2.61
N ARG A 48 7.27 7.36 -3.89
CA ARG A 48 7.83 6.14 -4.52
C ARG A 48 7.07 4.84 -4.18
N VAL A 49 5.81 4.78 -4.58
CA VAL A 49 5.02 3.54 -4.47
C VAL A 49 5.45 2.55 -5.56
N GLN A 50 5.57 1.28 -5.21
CA GLN A 50 5.76 0.15 -6.11
C GLN A 50 4.93 -1.04 -5.61
N VAL A 51 4.36 -1.80 -6.53
CA VAL A 51 3.64 -3.04 -6.23
C VAL A 51 4.31 -4.15 -7.03
N MET A 52 4.67 -5.24 -6.38
CA MET A 52 5.28 -6.40 -7.01
C MET A 52 4.39 -7.63 -6.82
N PRO A 53 4.22 -8.47 -7.85
CA PRO A 53 4.61 -8.24 -9.24
C PRO A 53 3.75 -7.13 -9.89
N SER A 54 4.39 -6.16 -10.56
CA SER A 54 3.70 -5.01 -11.18
C SER A 54 2.87 -5.39 -12.40
N ASP A 55 3.36 -6.39 -13.13
CA ASP A 55 2.87 -6.72 -14.47
C ASP A 55 1.57 -7.55 -14.42
N GLU A 56 1.22 -8.07 -13.25
CA GLU A 56 0.06 -8.94 -13.07
C GLU A 56 -1.25 -8.15 -12.96
N ALA A 57 -1.23 -6.89 -12.49
CA ALA A 57 -2.46 -6.11 -12.27
C ALA A 57 -2.23 -4.58 -12.21
N PRO A 58 -2.07 -3.88 -13.36
CA PRO A 58 -1.83 -2.44 -13.40
C PRO A 58 -2.97 -1.61 -12.79
N GLU A 59 -4.22 -2.06 -12.87
CA GLU A 59 -5.37 -1.40 -12.23
C GLU A 59 -5.34 -1.55 -10.70
N LEU A 60 -4.85 -2.69 -10.19
CA LEU A 60 -4.63 -2.89 -8.75
C LEU A 60 -3.55 -1.93 -8.26
N GLU A 61 -2.43 -1.83 -8.98
CA GLU A 61 -1.36 -0.88 -8.66
C GLU A 61 -1.90 0.56 -8.63
N SER A 62 -2.68 0.94 -9.64
CA SER A 62 -3.34 2.25 -9.71
C SER A 62 -4.27 2.51 -8.51
N CYS A 63 -5.01 1.49 -8.06
CA CYS A 63 -5.84 1.58 -6.86
C CYS A 63 -5.01 1.76 -5.58
N ILE A 64 -3.99 0.93 -5.39
CA ILE A 64 -3.08 0.99 -4.22
C ILE A 64 -2.40 2.36 -4.15
N ARG A 65 -1.88 2.87 -5.28
CA ARG A 65 -1.28 4.20 -5.37
C ARG A 65 -2.24 5.31 -4.93
N ARG A 66 -3.52 5.22 -5.31
CA ARG A 66 -4.55 6.18 -4.88
C ARG A 66 -4.85 6.06 -3.38
N ALA A 67 -4.96 4.84 -2.87
CA ALA A 67 -5.20 4.59 -1.45
C ALA A 67 -4.06 5.13 -0.58
N LEU A 68 -2.80 4.85 -0.96
CA LEU A 68 -1.62 5.31 -0.23
C LEU A 68 -1.49 6.84 -0.16
N LYS A 69 -2.03 7.59 -1.13
CA LYS A 69 -2.08 9.07 -1.06
C LYS A 69 -2.95 9.59 0.08
N LEU A 70 -3.84 8.77 0.63
CA LEU A 70 -4.69 9.15 1.77
C LEU A 70 -3.99 8.94 3.11
N PHE A 71 -2.90 8.15 3.16
CA PHE A 71 -2.22 7.82 4.40
C PHE A 71 -1.56 9.08 4.97
N ARG A 72 -1.79 9.33 6.26
CA ARG A 72 -1.25 10.49 6.98
C ARG A 72 -0.29 10.05 8.06
N TYR A 73 1.01 10.06 7.72
CA TYR A 73 2.04 9.77 8.72
C TYR A 73 2.37 11.03 9.52
N PRO A 74 2.63 10.93 10.83
CA PRO A 74 3.16 12.05 11.59
C PRO A 74 4.53 12.45 11.06
N ARG A 75 4.83 13.74 11.13
CA ARG A 75 6.16 14.27 10.81
C ARG A 75 7.17 13.68 11.78
N TYR A 76 8.36 13.38 11.29
CA TYR A 76 9.41 12.83 12.13
C TYR A 76 10.79 13.40 11.71
N PRO A 77 11.72 13.57 12.68
CA PRO A 77 13.06 14.02 12.37
C PRO A 77 13.86 12.91 11.66
N GLY A 78 14.69 13.29 10.68
CA GLY A 78 15.62 12.38 10.00
C GLY A 78 15.27 12.10 8.52
N GLU A 79 15.82 11.00 8.02
CA GLU A 79 15.76 10.62 6.60
C GLU A 79 14.46 9.91 6.20
N ARG A 80 14.27 9.72 4.89
CA ARG A 80 13.12 8.97 4.36
C ARG A 80 13.10 7.55 4.92
N ARG A 81 11.90 7.04 5.19
CA ARG A 81 11.70 5.66 5.66
C ARG A 81 11.01 4.85 4.57
N THR A 82 11.50 3.65 4.31
CA THR A 82 10.85 2.70 3.40
C THR A 82 9.99 1.74 4.20
N VAL A 83 8.82 1.44 3.66
CA VAL A 83 7.90 0.42 4.15
C VAL A 83 7.69 -0.63 3.08
N THR A 84 7.65 -1.88 3.51
CA THR A 84 7.23 -3.03 2.72
C THR A 84 6.06 -3.70 3.43
N LEU A 85 4.99 -3.97 2.70
CA LEU A 85 3.80 -4.63 3.21
C LEU A 85 3.40 -5.78 2.28
N PRO A 86 3.43 -7.03 2.76
CA PRO A 86 2.85 -8.14 2.02
C PRO A 86 1.32 -8.06 2.09
N LEU A 87 0.68 -8.28 0.95
CA LEU A 87 -0.76 -8.35 0.78
C LEU A 87 -1.14 -9.68 0.14
N GLU A 88 -2.13 -10.36 0.68
CA GLU A 88 -2.67 -11.61 0.13
C GLU A 88 -4.14 -11.41 -0.26
N VAL A 89 -4.51 -11.94 -1.43
CA VAL A 89 -5.89 -11.92 -1.92
C VAL A 89 -6.67 -13.06 -1.26
N ASN A 90 -7.60 -12.74 -0.36
CA ASN A 90 -8.46 -13.69 0.35
C ASN A 90 -9.85 -13.83 -0.30
#